data_AF-A0AAW0Z9T3-F1
#
_entry.id   AF-A0AAW0Z9T3-F1
#
_cell.length_a   1.000
_cell.length_b   1.000
_cell.length_c   1.000
_cell.angle_alpha   90.00
_cell.angle_beta   90.00
_cell.angle_gamma   90.00
#
_symmetry.space_group_name_H-M   'P 1'
#
loop_
_entity.id
_entity.type
_entity.pdbx_description
1 polymer ?
#
loop_
_entity_poly.entity_id
_entity_poly.type
_entity_poly.pdbx_seq_one_letter_code
_entity_poly.pdbx_strand_id
1 'polypeptide(L)'
;MSSSDLEGRLRPESERKSGKMYSMEEAWEALDKLRTAPRKRQTTWILLAIGAILLISQATSGQLGFGSRGALSTWRDSTNTLRRGNWSLTSDFDIVVSHYDEDINTMRDSIATVKSYLPPNKSHRVIIYSKKDRDSAGKRELFELADEVVSIPNVGREGETYLSHIVRHYETSPTNIAEHTIFMQPHIAWDWVFLPRLRDLLRPDTGFLSFGPYITQQCGKDSGGMEFPRMADIYSMFRNDFCPPEPALATWAGQFIVSKRRILDNQYESYVNLRSKFHAPPEHWIWKEGWHNDEPSNPTLGHALERSWPVVFGCTDAGVEKTCGGEGVTELCQCLDA
;
A
#
# COMPACT_ATOMS: atom_id res chain seq x y z
N MET A 1 -53.01 25.96 -28.85
CA MET A 1 -54.23 25.16 -29.10
C MET A 1 -54.04 23.85 -28.34
N SER A 2 -54.54 23.78 -27.09
CA SER A 2 -55.84 23.18 -26.66
C SER A 2 -55.79 21.65 -26.73
N SER A 3 -56.19 20.82 -25.77
CA SER A 3 -57.05 20.89 -24.57
C SER A 3 -56.60 19.72 -23.65
N SER A 4 -56.57 19.80 -22.31
CA SER A 4 -57.71 19.74 -21.35
C SER A 4 -58.48 18.39 -21.45
N ASP A 5 -58.89 17.63 -20.45
CA ASP A 5 -59.00 17.69 -18.97
C ASP A 5 -59.28 16.24 -18.49
N LEU A 6 -59.08 15.93 -17.20
CA LEU A 6 -60.10 15.23 -16.39
C LEU A 6 -59.72 15.19 -14.91
N GLU A 7 -60.52 15.91 -14.13
CA GLU A 7 -60.56 15.97 -12.67
C GLU A 7 -61.17 14.72 -12.02
N GLY A 8 -60.76 14.44 -10.78
CA GLY A 8 -61.71 14.44 -9.66
C GLY A 8 -62.02 13.10 -8.97
N ARG A 9 -61.57 12.94 -7.70
CA ARG A 9 -62.45 12.61 -6.56
C ARG A 9 -61.76 12.75 -5.18
N LEU A 10 -62.61 13.03 -4.19
CA LEU A 10 -62.36 13.67 -2.89
C LEU A 10 -62.27 12.70 -1.69
N ARG A 11 -61.46 13.12 -0.68
CA ARG A 11 -61.58 13.03 0.81
C ARG A 11 -61.62 11.66 1.53
N PRO A 12 -61.35 11.55 2.87
CA PRO A 12 -61.32 12.62 3.90
C PRO A 12 -60.13 12.67 4.88
N GLU A 13 -60.21 13.74 5.68
CA GLU A 13 -59.49 14.20 6.88
C GLU A 13 -59.02 13.16 7.91
N SER A 14 -57.84 13.41 8.49
CA SER A 14 -57.53 13.05 9.89
C SER A 14 -56.79 14.20 10.57
N GLU A 15 -57.38 14.70 11.65
CA GLU A 15 -56.91 15.77 12.52
C GLU A 15 -55.51 15.46 13.10
N ARG A 16 -54.58 16.41 12.99
CA ARG A 16 -53.35 16.43 13.80
C ARG A 16 -53.30 17.72 14.61
N LYS A 17 -53.33 17.55 15.93
CA LYS A 17 -53.21 18.60 16.94
C LYS A 17 -51.96 19.44 16.70
N SER A 18 -52.16 20.72 16.40
CA SER A 18 -51.12 21.74 16.35
C SER A 18 -50.55 21.94 17.76
N GLY A 19 -49.29 21.55 17.96
CA GLY A 19 -48.53 21.96 19.14
C GLY A 19 -48.25 23.45 19.04
N LYS A 20 -48.66 24.22 20.06
CA LYS A 20 -48.27 25.63 20.20
C LYS A 20 -46.74 25.71 20.19
N MET A 21 -46.19 26.20 19.08
CA MET A 21 -44.80 26.59 18.97
C MET A 21 -44.70 27.98 19.60
N TYR A 22 -44.09 28.07 20.78
CA TYR A 22 -43.84 29.35 21.43
C TYR A 22 -43.06 30.26 20.48
N SER A 23 -43.50 31.51 20.33
CA SER A 23 -42.79 32.45 19.46
C SER A 23 -41.43 32.77 20.07
N MET A 24 -40.46 33.09 19.23
CA MET A 24 -39.13 33.51 19.69
C MET A 24 -39.22 34.73 20.63
N GLU A 25 -40.26 35.57 20.46
CA GLU A 25 -40.53 36.73 21.31
C GLU A 25 -40.98 36.33 22.72
N GLU A 26 -41.79 35.27 22.87
CA GLU A 26 -42.19 34.75 24.18
C GLU A 26 -40.99 34.15 24.95
N ALA A 27 -40.04 33.55 24.23
CA ALA A 27 -38.79 33.06 24.81
C ALA A 27 -37.87 34.21 25.27
N TRP A 28 -37.80 35.30 24.51
CA TRP A 28 -37.04 36.50 24.89
C TRP A 28 -37.66 37.22 26.09
N GLU A 29 -38.99 37.30 26.15
CA GLU A 29 -39.69 37.94 27.28
C GLU A 29 -39.53 37.14 28.59
N ALA A 30 -39.46 35.80 28.50
CA ALA A 30 -39.16 34.93 29.64
C ALA A 30 -37.71 35.11 30.15
N LEU A 31 -36.76 35.33 29.24
CA LEU A 31 -35.35 35.58 29.58
C LEU A 31 -35.15 36.95 30.24
N ASP A 32 -35.88 37.97 29.83
CA ASP A 32 -35.75 39.32 30.41
C ASP A 32 -36.36 39.40 31.82
N LYS A 33 -37.45 38.65 32.07
CA LYS A 33 -38.02 38.46 33.42
C LYS A 33 -37.09 37.71 34.37
N LEU A 34 -36.21 36.83 33.86
CA LEU A 34 -35.18 36.15 34.66
C LEU A 34 -34.02 37.09 35.05
N ARG A 35 -33.73 38.08 34.21
CA ARG A 35 -32.63 39.04 34.42
C ARG A 35 -32.91 40.05 35.54
N THR A 36 -34.18 40.36 35.77
CA THR A 36 -34.63 41.39 36.74
C THR A 36 -35.01 40.83 38.12
N ALA A 37 -34.99 39.52 38.32
CA ALA A 37 -35.37 38.87 39.59
C ALA A 37 -34.26 38.93 40.67
N PRO A 38 -34.60 39.04 41.97
CA PRO A 38 -33.62 39.11 43.05
C PRO A 38 -32.76 37.83 43.14
N ARG A 39 -31.45 38.01 43.39
CA ARG A 39 -30.36 37.01 43.27
C ARG A 39 -30.63 35.61 43.86
N LYS A 40 -31.49 35.46 44.87
CA LYS A 40 -31.82 34.14 45.45
C LYS A 40 -32.78 33.29 44.60
N ARG A 41 -33.50 33.89 43.64
CA ARG A 41 -34.38 33.14 42.70
C ARG A 41 -33.67 32.72 41.41
N GLN A 42 -32.59 33.41 41.01
CA GLN A 42 -31.87 33.12 39.76
C GLN A 42 -31.16 31.76 39.80
N THR A 43 -30.59 31.36 40.94
CA THR A 43 -29.93 30.06 41.12
C THR A 43 -30.90 28.88 41.02
N THR A 44 -32.14 29.03 41.51
CA THR A 44 -33.15 27.97 41.43
C THR A 44 -33.64 27.75 39.99
N TRP A 45 -33.80 28.82 39.20
CA TRP A 45 -34.22 28.72 37.80
C TRP A 45 -33.12 28.17 36.88
N ILE A 46 -31.86 28.51 37.13
CA ILE A 46 -30.71 27.95 36.38
C ILE A 46 -30.59 26.43 36.61
N LEU A 47 -30.76 25.97 37.86
CA LEU A 47 -30.72 24.55 38.18
C LEU A 47 -31.89 23.78 37.55
N LEU A 48 -33.08 24.37 37.50
CA LEU A 48 -34.24 23.78 36.81
C LEU A 48 -34.06 23.73 35.29
N ALA A 49 -33.44 24.75 34.68
CA ALA A 49 -33.14 24.76 33.25
C ALA A 49 -32.09 23.70 32.87
N ILE A 50 -31.03 23.54 33.67
CA ILE A 50 -30.01 22.49 33.47
C ILE A 50 -30.63 21.10 33.66
N GLY A 51 -31.49 20.92 34.66
CA GLY A 51 -32.23 19.68 34.87
C GLY A 51 -33.16 19.32 33.70
N ALA A 52 -33.85 20.32 33.12
CA ALA A 52 -34.70 20.12 31.95
C ALA A 52 -33.89 19.78 30.69
N ILE A 53 -32.74 20.40 30.48
CA ILE A 53 -31.83 20.10 29.35
C ILE A 53 -31.29 18.67 29.46
N LEU A 54 -30.91 18.22 30.66
CA LEU A 54 -30.44 16.86 30.90
C LEU A 54 -31.55 15.80 30.76
N LEU A 55 -32.80 16.15 31.09
CA LEU A 55 -33.95 15.27 30.86
C LEU A 55 -34.31 15.18 29.38
N ILE A 56 -34.17 16.26 28.61
CA ILE A 56 -34.38 16.26 27.14
C ILE A 56 -33.27 15.49 26.43
N SER A 57 -32.02 15.54 26.91
CA SER A 57 -30.92 14.77 26.31
C SER A 57 -31.03 13.26 26.57
N GLN A 58 -31.61 12.86 27.71
CA GLN A 58 -31.89 11.44 27.98
C GLN A 58 -33.16 10.92 27.31
N ALA A 59 -34.16 11.78 27.07
CA ALA A 59 -35.39 11.41 26.36
C ALA A 59 -35.24 11.34 24.82
N THR A 60 -34.13 11.84 24.25
CA THR A 60 -33.81 11.76 22.81
C THR A 60 -32.89 10.59 22.45
N SER A 61 -32.51 9.75 23.43
CA SER A 61 -31.69 8.55 23.22
C SER A 61 -32.51 7.27 22.92
N GLY A 62 -33.84 7.41 22.74
CA GLY A 62 -34.74 6.31 22.37
C GLY A 62 -34.97 6.23 20.86
N GLN A 63 -34.22 5.35 20.20
CA GLN A 63 -34.44 4.68 18.91
C GLN A 63 -35.22 5.44 17.81
N LEU A 64 -34.56 5.77 16.69
CA LEU A 64 -35.15 5.81 15.34
C LEU A 64 -34.05 5.88 14.26
N GLY A 65 -34.11 5.00 13.26
CA GLY A 65 -33.73 5.34 11.87
C GLY A 65 -32.47 4.72 11.27
N PHE A 66 -32.68 3.71 10.43
CA PHE A 66 -32.16 3.56 9.06
C PHE A 66 -30.81 4.19 8.69
N GLY A 67 -29.91 3.31 8.23
CA GLY A 67 -28.78 3.67 7.38
C GLY A 67 -27.62 2.72 7.61
N SER A 68 -27.41 1.79 6.68
CA SER A 68 -26.16 1.04 6.54
C SER A 68 -25.01 2.02 6.32
N ARG A 69 -24.46 2.59 7.41
CA ARG A 69 -23.11 3.15 7.42
C ARG A 69 -22.18 1.96 7.54
N GLY A 70 -21.38 1.74 6.50
CA GLY A 70 -20.36 0.72 6.47
C GLY A 70 -19.58 0.71 7.79
N ALA A 71 -19.26 -0.49 8.27
CA ALA A 71 -18.47 -0.69 9.47
C ALA A 71 -17.33 0.33 9.48
N LEU A 72 -17.30 1.19 10.51
CA LEU A 72 -16.11 1.99 10.81
C LEU A 72 -14.97 0.99 10.89
N SER A 73 -14.10 0.99 9.87
CA SER A 73 -12.93 0.12 9.87
C SER A 73 -12.16 0.46 11.13
N THR A 74 -12.09 -0.45 12.09
CA THR A 74 -11.17 -0.29 13.20
C THR A 74 -9.76 -0.30 12.61
N TRP A 75 -8.85 0.56 13.04
CA TRP A 75 -7.45 0.53 12.61
C TRP A 75 -6.55 0.51 13.83
N ARG A 76 -5.36 -0.07 13.67
CA ARG A 76 -4.29 0.00 14.67
C ARG A 76 -3.25 0.98 14.16
N ASP A 77 -2.95 1.96 14.99
CA ASP A 77 -1.93 2.97 14.76
C ASP A 77 -0.75 2.68 15.69
N SER A 78 0.42 2.45 15.11
CA SER A 78 1.69 2.56 15.80
C SER A 78 2.47 3.70 15.15
N THR A 79 3.45 4.28 15.84
CA THR A 79 4.21 5.47 15.41
C THR A 79 4.62 5.47 13.93
N ASN A 80 4.94 4.29 13.38
CA ASN A 80 5.38 4.11 11.99
C ASN A 80 4.46 3.23 11.13
N THR A 81 3.29 2.81 11.59
CA THR A 81 2.43 1.90 10.83
C THR A 81 0.94 2.16 11.05
N LEU A 82 0.21 2.38 9.95
CA LEU A 82 -1.25 2.38 9.90
C LEU A 82 -1.73 1.08 9.26
N ARG A 83 -2.55 0.30 9.97
CA ARG A 83 -3.03 -1.00 9.49
C ARG A 83 -4.53 -1.16 9.71
N ARG A 84 -5.23 -1.74 8.72
CA ARG A 84 -6.64 -2.09 8.85
C ARG A 84 -6.84 -3.13 9.97
N GLY A 85 -7.90 -2.97 10.75
CA GLY A 85 -8.20 -3.82 11.92
C GLY A 85 -8.67 -5.22 11.55
N ASN A 86 -9.17 -5.40 10.32
CA ASN A 86 -9.47 -6.69 9.73
C ASN A 86 -8.30 -7.27 8.91
N TRP A 87 -7.06 -6.88 9.23
CA TRP A 87 -5.85 -7.40 8.57
C TRP A 87 -5.81 -8.93 8.61
N SER A 88 -5.70 -9.54 7.43
CA SER A 88 -5.49 -10.98 7.32
C SER A 88 -4.01 -11.31 7.49
N LEU A 89 -3.71 -12.33 8.29
CA LEU A 89 -2.36 -12.89 8.45
C LEU A 89 -1.90 -13.73 7.24
N THR A 90 -2.80 -13.98 6.30
CA THR A 90 -2.52 -14.73 5.06
C THR A 90 -3.16 -14.02 3.88
N SER A 91 -2.53 -14.10 2.72
CA SER A 91 -3.06 -13.59 1.45
C SER A 91 -2.52 -14.43 0.31
N ASP A 92 -3.28 -14.50 -0.77
CA ASP A 92 -2.79 -15.11 -2.01
C ASP A 92 -1.81 -14.15 -2.71
N PHE A 93 -2.13 -12.85 -2.74
CA PHE A 93 -1.25 -11.83 -3.29
C PHE A 93 -1.02 -10.66 -2.34
N ASP A 94 0.24 -10.23 -2.27
CA ASP A 94 0.60 -8.91 -1.75
C ASP A 94 1.04 -8.01 -2.91
N ILE A 95 0.52 -6.79 -2.94
CA ILE A 95 0.99 -5.70 -3.81
C ILE A 95 1.77 -4.74 -2.92
N VAL A 96 3.09 -4.78 -3.01
CA VAL A 96 4.02 -4.01 -2.20
C VAL A 96 4.54 -2.83 -3.02
N VAL A 97 4.22 -1.63 -2.58
CA VAL A 97 4.54 -0.38 -3.28
C VAL A 97 5.58 0.42 -2.49
N SER A 98 6.69 0.75 -3.14
CA SER A 98 7.69 1.70 -2.61
C SER A 98 7.31 3.11 -3.04
N HIS A 99 6.84 3.96 -2.10
CA HIS A 99 6.35 5.31 -2.39
C HIS A 99 7.15 6.37 -1.65
N TYR A 100 7.59 7.42 -2.33
CA TYR A 100 8.18 8.62 -1.73
C TYR A 100 7.21 9.80 -1.84
N ASP A 101 7.12 10.39 -3.02
CA ASP A 101 6.29 11.57 -3.30
C ASP A 101 5.63 11.55 -4.68
N GLU A 102 5.60 10.38 -5.32
CA GLU A 102 4.94 10.16 -6.59
C GLU A 102 3.43 10.45 -6.49
N ASP A 103 2.85 10.79 -7.64
CA ASP A 103 1.43 11.15 -7.75
C ASP A 103 0.51 10.01 -7.30
N ILE A 104 -0.39 10.34 -6.37
CA ILE A 104 -1.27 9.37 -5.71
C ILE A 104 -2.35 8.86 -6.67
N ASN A 105 -2.76 9.66 -7.66
CA ASN A 105 -3.74 9.21 -8.65
C ASN A 105 -3.14 8.17 -9.60
N THR A 106 -1.94 8.44 -10.09
CA THR A 106 -1.14 7.49 -10.88
C THR A 106 -0.93 6.18 -10.12
N MET A 107 -0.67 6.25 -8.82
CA MET A 107 -0.55 5.07 -7.97
C MET A 107 -1.86 4.31 -7.77
N ARG A 108 -2.96 5.03 -7.55
CA ARG A 108 -4.30 4.43 -7.47
C ARG A 108 -4.62 3.66 -8.75
N ASP A 109 -4.37 4.26 -9.91
CA ASP A 109 -4.65 3.67 -11.21
C ASP A 109 -3.75 2.45 -11.48
N SER A 110 -2.48 2.53 -11.10
CA SER A 110 -1.52 1.43 -11.21
C SER A 110 -1.92 0.23 -10.34
N ILE A 111 -2.25 0.46 -9.07
CA ILE A 111 -2.74 -0.58 -8.15
C ILE A 111 -4.05 -1.19 -8.67
N ALA A 112 -5.00 -0.36 -9.12
CA ALA A 112 -6.27 -0.84 -9.67
C ALA A 112 -6.05 -1.70 -10.92
N THR A 113 -5.15 -1.28 -11.80
CA THR A 113 -4.78 -2.01 -13.02
C THR A 113 -4.20 -3.38 -12.67
N VAL A 114 -3.19 -3.44 -11.79
CA VAL A 114 -2.59 -4.71 -11.35
C VAL A 114 -3.66 -5.64 -10.76
N LYS A 115 -4.49 -5.12 -9.84
CA LYS A 115 -5.58 -5.90 -9.22
C LYS A 115 -6.57 -6.47 -10.24
N SER A 116 -6.83 -5.76 -11.35
CA SER A 116 -7.76 -6.22 -12.38
C SER A 116 -7.29 -7.46 -13.15
N TYR A 117 -5.97 -7.72 -13.17
CA TYR A 117 -5.37 -8.89 -13.81
C TYR A 117 -5.16 -10.06 -12.82
N LEU A 118 -5.30 -9.82 -11.51
CA LEU A 118 -5.23 -10.87 -10.51
C LEU A 118 -6.53 -11.66 -10.43
N PRO A 119 -6.49 -12.96 -10.06
CA PRO A 119 -7.70 -13.76 -10.00
C PRO A 119 -8.71 -13.20 -8.99
N PRO A 120 -9.98 -12.92 -9.38
CA PRO A 120 -10.94 -12.22 -8.52
C PRO A 120 -11.42 -13.04 -7.31
N ASN A 121 -11.21 -14.35 -7.32
CA ASN A 121 -11.50 -15.27 -6.22
C ASN A 121 -10.34 -15.42 -5.22
N LYS A 122 -9.24 -14.68 -5.42
CA LYS A 122 -8.05 -14.68 -4.58
C LYS A 122 -8.01 -13.44 -3.70
N SER A 123 -7.41 -13.59 -2.53
CA SER A 123 -7.25 -12.52 -1.56
C SER A 123 -6.05 -11.65 -1.93
N HIS A 124 -6.23 -10.33 -1.91
CA HIS A 124 -5.20 -9.35 -2.26
C HIS A 124 -5.01 -8.37 -1.10
N ARG A 125 -3.76 -8.14 -0.68
CA ARG A 125 -3.40 -7.05 0.24
C ARG A 125 -2.56 -6.01 -0.49
N VAL A 126 -2.81 -4.73 -0.21
CA VAL A 126 -1.99 -3.62 -0.68
C VAL A 126 -1.21 -3.06 0.50
N ILE A 127 0.12 -3.03 0.37
CA ILE A 127 1.04 -2.56 1.40
C ILE A 127 1.89 -1.45 0.82
N ILE A 128 1.72 -0.23 1.35
CA ILE A 128 2.47 0.94 0.88
C ILE A 128 3.55 1.28 1.90
N TYR A 129 4.80 1.29 1.45
CA TYR A 129 5.93 1.80 2.22
C TYR A 129 6.17 3.26 1.84
N SER A 130 5.85 4.18 2.75
CA SER A 130 6.09 5.62 2.60
C SER A 130 7.50 5.97 3.06
N LYS A 131 8.30 6.47 2.12
CA LYS A 131 9.68 6.92 2.32
C LYS A 131 9.79 8.41 2.63
N LYS A 132 8.71 9.17 2.41
CA LYS A 132 8.62 10.59 2.77
C LYS A 132 8.05 10.73 4.17
N ASP A 133 8.60 11.69 4.92
CA ASP A 133 8.02 12.14 6.18
C ASP A 133 6.66 12.78 5.90
N ARG A 134 5.61 12.11 6.37
CA ARG A 134 4.21 12.52 6.21
C ARG A 134 3.58 12.73 7.57
N ASP A 135 2.76 13.77 7.68
CA ASP A 135 1.88 13.95 8.82
C ASP A 135 0.73 12.91 8.82
N SER A 136 -0.13 12.97 9.83
CA SER A 136 -1.26 12.04 9.95
C SER A 136 -2.29 12.20 8.82
N ALA A 137 -2.37 13.34 8.14
CA ALA A 137 -3.27 13.52 7.00
C ALA A 137 -2.71 12.82 5.76
N GLY A 138 -1.44 13.05 5.43
CA GLY A 138 -0.77 12.41 4.31
C GLY A 138 -0.66 10.89 4.45
N LYS A 139 -0.47 10.36 5.67
CA LYS A 139 -0.52 8.91 5.89
C LYS A 139 -1.94 8.33 5.69
N ARG A 140 -2.98 9.08 6.05
CA ARG A 140 -4.39 8.66 5.83
C ARG A 140 -4.75 8.62 4.35
N GLU A 141 -4.27 9.58 3.56
CA GLU A 141 -4.45 9.58 2.10
C GLU A 141 -3.89 8.31 1.45
N LEU A 142 -2.69 7.87 1.85
CA LEU A 142 -2.13 6.59 1.38
C LEU A 142 -2.96 5.40 1.87
N PHE A 143 -3.46 5.47 3.11
CA PHE A 143 -4.22 4.39 3.73
C PHE A 143 -5.59 4.15 3.07
N GLU A 144 -6.15 5.15 2.38
CA GLU A 144 -7.36 4.95 1.55
C GLU A 144 -7.13 3.96 0.40
N LEU A 145 -5.88 3.82 -0.05
CA LEU A 145 -5.48 2.91 -1.15
C LEU A 145 -4.98 1.55 -0.65
N ALA A 146 -4.69 1.44 0.64
CA ALA A 146 -3.93 0.33 1.19
C ALA A 146 -4.66 -0.41 2.32
N ASP A 147 -4.19 -1.62 2.59
CA ASP A 147 -4.50 -2.38 3.80
C ASP A 147 -3.53 -2.03 4.93
N GLU A 148 -2.32 -1.59 4.55
CA GLU A 148 -1.29 -1.13 5.46
C GLU A 148 -0.40 -0.05 4.84
N VAL A 149 -0.05 0.96 5.64
CA VAL A 149 0.95 1.98 5.33
C VAL A 149 2.07 1.92 6.36
N VAL A 150 3.31 1.84 5.90
CA VAL A 150 4.51 1.71 6.73
C VAL A 150 5.45 2.88 6.43
N SER A 151 5.90 3.60 7.45
CA SER A 151 6.91 4.65 7.29
C SER A 151 8.31 4.05 7.42
N ILE A 152 9.17 4.29 6.43
CA ILE A 152 10.57 3.85 6.40
C ILE A 152 11.49 5.00 5.93
N PRO A 153 12.80 4.98 6.24
CA PRO A 153 13.73 6.02 5.77
C PRO A 153 13.86 6.05 4.24
N ASN A 154 14.16 7.23 3.67
CA ASN A 154 14.43 7.35 2.24
C ASN A 154 15.85 6.87 1.87
N VAL A 155 16.08 5.57 1.94
CA VAL A 155 17.36 4.94 1.59
C VAL A 155 17.20 3.80 0.60
N GLY A 156 18.24 3.48 -0.16
CA GLY A 156 18.36 2.27 -0.97
C GLY A 156 17.32 2.06 -2.06
N ARG A 157 16.73 3.16 -2.58
CA ARG A 157 15.68 3.14 -3.61
C ARG A 157 14.53 2.15 -3.27
N GLU A 158 13.90 1.55 -4.27
CA GLU A 158 12.86 0.54 -4.07
C GLU A 158 13.43 -0.75 -3.44
N GLY A 159 14.71 -1.04 -3.68
CA GLY A 159 15.33 -2.28 -3.24
C GLY A 159 15.36 -2.45 -1.72
N GLU A 160 15.66 -1.39 -0.96
CA GLU A 160 15.59 -1.43 0.49
C GLU A 160 14.15 -1.65 0.98
N THR A 161 13.16 -1.08 0.29
CA THR A 161 11.75 -1.25 0.64
C THR A 161 11.34 -2.71 0.52
N TYR A 162 11.75 -3.38 -0.55
CA TYR A 162 11.41 -4.79 -0.79
C TYR A 162 12.10 -5.69 0.23
N LEU A 163 13.36 -5.42 0.56
CA LEU A 163 14.06 -6.10 1.65
C LEU A 163 13.39 -5.85 3.01
N SER A 164 12.96 -4.62 3.29
CA SER A 164 12.23 -4.27 4.50
C SER A 164 10.91 -5.06 4.61
N HIS A 165 10.20 -5.25 3.51
CA HIS A 165 9.02 -6.10 3.48
C HIS A 165 9.36 -7.56 3.77
N ILE A 166 10.31 -8.13 3.05
CA ILE A 166 10.73 -9.52 3.22
C ILE A 166 11.15 -9.75 4.68
N VAL A 167 12.09 -8.95 5.20
CA VAL A 167 12.62 -9.09 6.57
C VAL A 167 11.52 -8.96 7.61
N ARG A 168 10.60 -8.00 7.46
CA ARG A 168 9.54 -7.76 8.45
C ARG A 168 8.54 -8.92 8.51
N HIS A 169 8.39 -9.68 7.44
CA HIS A 169 7.42 -10.78 7.37
C HIS A 169 8.07 -12.16 7.57
N TYR A 170 9.31 -12.36 7.13
CA TYR A 170 10.02 -13.65 7.03
C TYR A 170 9.75 -14.64 8.18
N GLU A 171 10.00 -14.25 9.43
CA GLU A 171 9.88 -15.12 10.60
C GLU A 171 8.60 -14.90 11.43
N THR A 172 7.67 -14.08 10.93
CA THR A 172 6.40 -13.81 11.65
C THR A 172 5.46 -15.01 11.57
N SER A 173 4.59 -15.24 12.56
CA SER A 173 3.88 -16.53 12.69
C SER A 173 2.85 -16.80 11.56
N PRO A 174 3.03 -17.84 10.70
CA PRO A 174 4.25 -18.61 10.46
C PRO A 174 4.98 -18.24 9.15
N THR A 175 4.61 -17.14 8.46
CA THR A 175 5.52 -16.35 7.59
C THR A 175 4.88 -15.03 7.16
N ASN A 176 3.55 -14.89 7.18
CA ASN A 176 2.80 -13.68 6.76
C ASN A 176 3.22 -13.06 5.40
N ILE A 177 4.02 -13.77 4.61
CA ILE A 177 4.36 -13.54 3.21
C ILE A 177 3.23 -14.18 2.40
N ALA A 178 2.68 -13.43 1.45
CA ALA A 178 1.67 -13.93 0.52
C ALA A 178 2.19 -15.08 -0.34
N GLU A 179 1.30 -15.89 -0.91
CA GLU A 179 1.71 -16.94 -1.85
C GLU A 179 2.50 -16.35 -3.04
N HIS A 180 2.10 -15.18 -3.52
CA HIS A 180 2.90 -14.34 -4.42
C HIS A 180 2.97 -12.89 -3.96
N THR A 181 4.16 -12.29 -4.05
CA THR A 181 4.35 -10.87 -3.75
C THR A 181 4.76 -10.13 -5.02
N ILE A 182 3.96 -9.13 -5.39
CA ILE A 182 4.25 -8.16 -6.45
C ILE A 182 4.96 -6.98 -5.82
N PHE A 183 6.21 -6.77 -6.20
CA PHE A 183 7.00 -5.60 -5.83
C PHE A 183 6.96 -4.59 -6.97
N MET A 184 6.52 -3.38 -6.70
CA MET A 184 6.39 -2.35 -7.73
C MET A 184 6.70 -0.94 -7.24
N GLN A 185 6.96 -0.05 -8.20
CA GLN A 185 6.97 1.39 -8.00
C GLN A 185 5.52 1.91 -7.97
N PRO A 186 5.30 3.19 -7.61
CA PRO A 186 3.95 3.75 -7.59
C PRO A 186 3.33 3.85 -8.98
N HIS A 187 4.12 3.80 -10.05
CA HIS A 187 3.62 3.72 -11.42
C HIS A 187 4.07 2.43 -12.07
N ILE A 188 3.27 1.92 -13.01
CA ILE A 188 3.67 0.81 -13.89
C ILE A 188 4.73 1.33 -14.86
N ALA A 189 6.01 1.12 -14.54
CA ALA A 189 7.08 1.28 -15.53
C ALA A 189 7.07 0.11 -16.53
N TRP A 190 7.48 0.37 -17.78
CA TRP A 190 7.54 -0.61 -18.86
C TRP A 190 6.19 -1.30 -19.11
N ASP A 191 5.09 -0.55 -19.21
CA ASP A 191 3.73 -1.08 -19.33
C ASP A 191 3.56 -2.10 -20.47
N TRP A 192 4.27 -1.90 -21.59
CA TRP A 192 4.31 -2.82 -22.73
C TRP A 192 4.99 -4.17 -22.44
N VAL A 193 5.78 -4.28 -21.35
CA VAL A 193 6.35 -5.54 -20.84
C VAL A 193 5.57 -6.03 -19.63
N PHE A 194 5.28 -5.14 -18.69
CA PHE A 194 4.61 -5.43 -17.43
C PHE A 194 3.26 -6.09 -17.67
N LEU A 195 2.36 -5.40 -18.40
CA LEU A 195 0.97 -5.83 -18.50
C LEU A 195 0.81 -7.15 -19.27
N PRO A 196 1.49 -7.36 -20.42
CA PRO A 196 1.41 -8.65 -21.10
C PRO A 196 1.95 -9.80 -20.25
N ARG A 197 3.05 -9.61 -19.50
CA ARG A 197 3.58 -10.65 -18.61
C ARG A 197 2.66 -10.94 -17.44
N LEU A 198 2.10 -9.91 -16.79
CA LEU A 198 1.13 -10.11 -15.72
C LEU A 198 -0.12 -10.85 -16.20
N ARG A 199 -0.63 -10.49 -17.39
CA ARG A 199 -1.84 -11.07 -17.97
C ARG A 199 -1.65 -12.49 -18.48
N ASP A 200 -0.55 -12.72 -19.22
CA ASP A 200 -0.40 -13.92 -20.05
C ASP A 200 0.51 -14.98 -19.42
N LEU A 201 1.42 -14.60 -18.50
CA LEU A 201 2.40 -15.52 -17.92
C LEU A 201 2.18 -15.87 -16.46
N LEU A 202 1.50 -15.01 -15.68
CA LEU A 202 1.31 -15.29 -14.26
C LEU A 202 0.49 -16.57 -14.07
N ARG A 203 1.07 -17.53 -13.37
CA ARG A 203 0.50 -18.83 -13.07
C ARG A 203 0.65 -19.18 -11.59
N PRO A 204 -0.12 -20.16 -11.08
CA PRO A 204 0.04 -20.62 -9.69
C PRO A 204 1.45 -21.13 -9.36
N ASP A 205 2.18 -21.65 -10.35
CA ASP A 205 3.54 -22.18 -10.25
C ASP A 205 4.62 -21.14 -10.63
N THR A 206 4.29 -19.87 -10.87
CA THR A 206 5.28 -18.82 -11.11
C THR A 206 6.14 -18.62 -9.85
N GLY A 207 7.43 -18.92 -9.93
CA GLY A 207 8.40 -18.68 -8.86
C GLY A 207 8.99 -17.27 -8.91
N PHE A 208 9.38 -16.81 -10.10
CA PHE A 208 9.85 -15.45 -10.34
C PHE A 208 9.51 -15.01 -11.75
N LEU A 209 8.99 -13.78 -11.88
CA LEU A 209 8.70 -13.14 -13.16
C LEU A 209 9.01 -11.65 -13.06
N SER A 210 9.94 -11.17 -13.87
CA SER A 210 10.23 -9.73 -13.97
C SER A 210 9.17 -9.05 -14.84
N PHE A 211 8.79 -7.83 -14.44
CA PHE A 211 7.94 -6.96 -15.25
C PHE A 211 8.73 -5.92 -16.05
N GLY A 212 10.07 -5.95 -15.97
CA GLY A 212 10.97 -5.19 -16.83
C GLY A 212 11.66 -6.03 -17.90
N PRO A 213 12.32 -5.37 -18.88
CA PRO A 213 13.18 -6.04 -19.84
C PRO A 213 14.21 -6.93 -19.15
N TYR A 214 14.38 -8.16 -19.66
CA TYR A 214 15.45 -9.03 -19.20
C TYR A 214 16.77 -8.61 -19.85
N ILE A 215 17.83 -8.71 -19.07
CA ILE A 215 19.21 -8.55 -19.52
C ILE A 215 20.07 -9.67 -18.97
N THR A 216 21.33 -9.69 -19.34
CA THR A 216 22.32 -10.55 -18.68
C THR A 216 23.32 -9.72 -17.92
N GLN A 217 23.96 -10.34 -16.94
CA GLN A 217 25.07 -9.76 -16.21
C GLN A 217 26.19 -10.80 -16.02
N GLN A 218 27.42 -10.33 -16.01
CA GLN A 218 28.60 -11.14 -15.77
C GLN A 218 29.38 -10.49 -14.63
N CYS A 219 29.13 -10.96 -13.41
CA CYS A 219 29.79 -10.54 -12.16
C CYS A 219 29.98 -9.04 -12.01
N GLY A 220 28.87 -8.31 -12.12
CA GLY A 220 28.89 -6.87 -11.94
C GLY A 220 29.14 -6.09 -13.21
N LYS A 221 29.06 -6.71 -14.39
CA LYS A 221 28.90 -5.99 -15.65
C LYS A 221 27.63 -6.44 -16.35
N ASP A 222 26.70 -5.53 -16.63
CA ASP A 222 25.48 -5.86 -17.36
C ASP A 222 25.68 -5.85 -18.89
N SER A 223 24.74 -6.43 -19.63
CA SER A 223 24.79 -6.45 -21.10
C SER A 223 24.59 -5.07 -21.74
N GLY A 224 24.17 -4.06 -20.97
CA GLY A 224 24.18 -2.66 -21.37
C GLY A 224 25.56 -1.99 -21.26
N GLY A 225 26.54 -2.69 -20.68
CA GLY A 225 27.91 -2.21 -20.49
C GLY A 225 28.13 -1.43 -19.19
N MET A 226 27.14 -1.35 -18.30
CA MET A 226 27.27 -0.70 -17.01
C MET A 226 27.92 -1.64 -16.00
N GLU A 227 28.73 -1.09 -15.08
CA GLU A 227 29.38 -1.89 -14.04
C GLU A 227 28.81 -1.58 -12.65
N PHE A 228 28.39 -2.65 -11.98
CA PHE A 228 27.84 -2.71 -10.64
C PHE A 228 28.57 -3.82 -9.88
N PRO A 229 29.77 -3.57 -9.33
CA PRO A 229 30.61 -4.62 -8.76
C PRO A 229 29.89 -5.46 -7.70
N ARG A 230 28.96 -4.86 -6.95
CA ARG A 230 28.17 -5.53 -5.91
C ARG A 230 27.24 -6.62 -6.42
N MET A 231 26.95 -6.73 -7.72
CA MET A 231 26.16 -7.86 -8.24
C MET A 231 26.90 -9.19 -8.04
N ALA A 232 28.23 -9.20 -8.05
CA ALA A 232 29.02 -10.39 -7.76
C ALA A 232 28.87 -10.84 -6.29
N ASP A 233 28.83 -9.88 -5.35
CA ASP A 233 28.61 -10.19 -3.93
C ASP A 233 27.18 -10.63 -3.68
N ILE A 234 26.19 -10.00 -4.33
CA ILE A 234 24.79 -10.41 -4.22
C ILE A 234 24.61 -11.83 -4.76
N TYR A 235 25.23 -12.16 -5.89
CA TYR A 235 25.26 -13.53 -6.38
C TYR A 235 25.82 -14.48 -5.32
N SER A 236 27.00 -14.15 -4.78
CA SER A 236 27.66 -15.00 -3.79
C SER A 236 26.84 -15.19 -2.52
N MET A 237 26.16 -14.14 -2.07
CA MET A 237 25.32 -14.15 -0.88
C MET A 237 24.05 -15.00 -1.04
N PHE A 238 23.43 -15.00 -2.22
CA PHE A 238 22.13 -15.66 -2.43
C PHE A 238 22.22 -17.02 -3.11
N ARG A 239 23.27 -17.25 -3.90
CA ARG A 239 23.52 -18.55 -4.55
C ARG A 239 24.48 -19.43 -3.76
N ASN A 240 25.13 -18.88 -2.72
CA ASN A 240 26.13 -19.56 -1.90
C ASN A 240 27.24 -20.20 -2.75
N ASP A 241 27.65 -19.49 -3.80
CA ASP A 241 28.67 -19.89 -4.75
C ASP A 241 29.34 -18.64 -5.33
N PHE A 242 30.56 -18.76 -5.83
CA PHE A 242 31.19 -17.63 -6.50
C PHE A 242 30.41 -17.23 -7.75
N CYS A 243 30.41 -15.92 -8.01
CA CYS A 243 29.81 -15.44 -9.24
C CYS A 243 30.49 -16.08 -10.47
N PRO A 244 29.73 -16.74 -11.35
CA PRO A 244 30.28 -17.53 -12.43
C PRO A 244 30.87 -16.63 -13.51
N PRO A 245 31.91 -17.07 -14.23
CA PRO A 245 32.40 -16.36 -15.40
C PRO A 245 31.37 -16.36 -16.54
N GLU A 246 30.35 -17.21 -16.53
CA GLU A 246 29.27 -17.19 -17.50
C GLU A 246 28.20 -16.12 -17.18
N PRO A 247 27.51 -15.56 -18.19
CA PRO A 247 26.42 -14.63 -17.95
C PRO A 247 25.28 -15.28 -17.13
N ALA A 248 24.73 -14.53 -16.18
CA ALA A 248 23.52 -14.86 -15.45
C ALA A 248 22.39 -13.90 -15.82
N LEU A 249 21.15 -14.34 -15.66
CA LEU A 249 19.97 -13.50 -15.89
C LEU A 249 19.93 -12.31 -14.92
N ALA A 250 19.53 -11.16 -15.45
CA ALA A 250 19.32 -9.91 -14.72
C ALA A 250 18.09 -9.17 -15.30
N THR A 251 17.67 -8.09 -14.64
CA THR A 251 16.53 -7.28 -15.07
C THR A 251 16.90 -5.80 -15.11
N TRP A 252 16.37 -5.05 -16.07
CA TRP A 252 16.57 -3.59 -16.12
C TRP A 252 15.72 -2.81 -15.11
N ALA A 253 14.62 -3.41 -14.64
CA ALA A 253 13.67 -2.74 -13.76
C ALA A 253 13.44 -3.51 -12.46
N GLY A 254 13.19 -2.77 -11.38
CA GLY A 254 12.90 -3.30 -10.06
C GLY A 254 11.46 -3.77 -9.84
N GLN A 255 10.64 -3.95 -10.88
CA GLN A 255 9.26 -4.41 -10.73
C GLN A 255 9.15 -5.89 -11.11
N PHE A 256 8.63 -6.72 -10.21
CA PHE A 256 8.56 -8.17 -10.42
C PHE A 256 7.53 -8.81 -9.49
N ILE A 257 7.19 -10.06 -9.78
CA ILE A 257 6.48 -10.94 -8.86
C ILE A 257 7.37 -12.11 -8.48
N VAL A 258 7.27 -12.53 -7.22
CA VAL A 258 8.01 -13.66 -6.67
C VAL A 258 7.11 -14.50 -5.78
N SER A 259 7.28 -15.81 -5.81
CA SER A 259 6.56 -16.71 -4.91
C SER A 259 7.12 -16.66 -3.50
N LYS A 260 6.27 -16.99 -2.54
CA LYS A 260 6.66 -17.27 -1.17
C LYS A 260 7.81 -18.26 -1.07
N ARG A 261 7.74 -19.34 -1.86
CA ARG A 261 8.75 -20.40 -1.86
C ARG A 261 10.12 -19.83 -2.19
N ARG A 262 10.25 -19.06 -3.27
CA ARG A 262 11.53 -18.43 -3.65
C ARG A 262 12.05 -17.45 -2.62
N ILE A 263 11.17 -16.72 -1.92
CA ILE A 263 11.60 -15.87 -0.80
C ILE A 263 12.21 -16.73 0.31
N LEU A 264 11.54 -17.84 0.69
CA LEU A 264 11.92 -18.70 1.81
C LEU A 264 13.05 -19.71 1.50
N ASP A 265 13.36 -19.93 0.24
CA ASP A 265 14.49 -20.76 -0.19
C ASP A 265 15.86 -20.10 0.12
N ASN A 266 15.87 -18.80 0.42
CA ASN A 266 17.07 -18.06 0.82
C ASN A 266 17.16 -17.92 2.34
N GLN A 267 18.35 -17.82 2.91
CA GLN A 267 18.50 -17.59 4.35
C GLN A 267 18.02 -16.18 4.75
N TYR A 268 17.34 -16.08 5.90
CA TYR A 268 16.87 -14.81 6.46
C TYR A 268 18.02 -13.80 6.61
N GLU A 269 19.17 -14.31 7.08
CA GLU A 269 20.39 -13.53 7.30
C GLU A 269 20.92 -12.88 6.02
N SER A 270 20.71 -13.49 4.84
CA SER A 270 21.09 -12.89 3.56
C SER A 270 20.30 -11.60 3.30
N TYR A 271 18.98 -11.61 3.53
CA TYR A 271 18.15 -10.41 3.40
C TYR A 271 18.51 -9.35 4.44
N VAL A 272 18.70 -9.75 5.71
CA VAL A 272 19.07 -8.82 6.79
C VAL A 272 20.42 -8.18 6.53
N ASN A 273 21.42 -8.97 6.13
CA ASN A 273 22.77 -8.48 5.86
C ASN A 273 22.76 -7.51 4.68
N LEU A 274 22.14 -7.87 3.56
CA LEU A 274 22.04 -6.96 2.41
C LEU A 274 21.30 -5.68 2.78
N ARG A 275 20.17 -5.79 3.48
CA ARG A 275 19.39 -4.64 3.96
C ARG A 275 20.24 -3.72 4.82
N SER A 276 21.03 -4.27 5.74
CA SER A 276 21.87 -3.49 6.65
C SER A 276 22.86 -2.57 5.92
N LYS A 277 23.27 -2.92 4.70
CA LYS A 277 24.20 -2.09 3.90
C LYS A 277 23.59 -0.76 3.48
N PHE A 278 22.27 -0.70 3.30
CA PHE A 278 21.55 0.56 3.03
C PHE A 278 21.41 1.46 4.25
N HIS A 279 21.75 0.96 5.45
CA HIS A 279 21.72 1.71 6.70
C HIS A 279 23.13 1.92 7.27
N ALA A 280 24.16 1.73 6.44
CA ALA A 280 25.53 1.96 6.84
C ALA A 280 25.77 3.45 7.17
N PRO A 281 26.67 3.78 8.11
CA PRO A 281 27.03 5.16 8.40
C PRO A 281 27.50 5.93 7.15
N PRO A 282 27.28 7.25 7.04
CA PRO A 282 27.61 8.04 5.85
C PRO A 282 29.09 7.95 5.40
N GLU A 283 30.01 7.67 6.31
CA GLU A 283 31.44 7.50 6.04
C GLU A 283 31.82 6.14 5.41
N HIS A 284 30.90 5.17 5.46
CA HIS A 284 31.10 3.82 4.96
C HIS A 284 31.41 3.81 3.46
N TRP A 285 32.29 2.91 3.03
CA TRP A 285 32.78 2.86 1.64
C TRP A 285 31.68 2.57 0.61
N ILE A 286 30.57 1.96 1.03
CA ILE A 286 29.43 1.63 0.16
C ILE A 286 28.77 2.87 -0.46
N TRP A 287 28.94 4.04 0.16
CA TRP A 287 28.45 5.34 -0.33
C TRP A 287 29.47 6.06 -1.22
N LYS A 288 30.56 5.38 -1.61
CA LYS A 288 31.67 5.94 -2.39
C LYS A 288 31.98 5.09 -3.62
N GLU A 289 31.19 4.05 -3.87
CA GLU A 289 31.38 3.13 -4.99
C GLU A 289 30.38 3.45 -6.09
N GLY A 290 30.87 3.78 -7.30
CA GLY A 290 30.02 3.97 -8.46
C GLY A 290 30.37 5.22 -9.26
N TRP A 291 29.45 5.59 -10.14
CA TRP A 291 29.64 6.57 -11.22
C TRP A 291 28.89 7.88 -10.96
N HIS A 292 28.11 7.95 -9.87
CA HIS A 292 27.19 9.05 -9.57
C HIS A 292 27.23 9.43 -8.09
N ASN A 293 26.59 10.55 -7.73
CA ASN A 293 26.35 10.97 -6.36
C ASN A 293 25.62 9.86 -5.59
N ASP A 294 26.38 9.00 -4.91
CA ASP A 294 25.90 7.86 -4.11
C ASP A 294 25.25 8.34 -2.79
N GLU A 295 24.25 9.19 -2.91
CA GLU A 295 23.41 9.56 -1.77
C GLU A 295 22.66 8.33 -1.26
N PRO A 296 22.37 8.26 0.06
CA PRO A 296 21.68 7.11 0.64
C PRO A 296 20.36 6.75 -0.04
N SER A 297 19.65 7.72 -0.62
CA SER A 297 18.37 7.52 -1.33
C SER A 297 18.53 6.85 -2.71
N ASN A 298 19.67 7.05 -3.39
CA ASN A 298 19.95 6.58 -4.74
C ASN A 298 21.36 5.97 -4.89
N PRO A 299 21.74 4.97 -4.08
CA PRO A 299 23.10 4.43 -4.11
C PRO A 299 23.32 3.47 -5.27
N THR A 300 24.57 3.33 -5.73
CA THR A 300 24.99 2.31 -6.70
C THR A 300 24.61 0.88 -6.26
N LEU A 301 24.65 0.58 -4.96
CA LEU A 301 24.15 -0.70 -4.43
C LEU A 301 22.66 -0.93 -4.73
N GLY A 302 21.86 0.14 -4.75
CA GLY A 302 20.43 0.06 -5.09
C GLY A 302 20.22 -0.34 -6.55
N HIS A 303 21.02 0.21 -7.46
CA HIS A 303 21.02 -0.18 -8.87
C HIS A 303 21.55 -1.62 -9.07
N ALA A 304 22.59 -2.01 -8.33
CA ALA A 304 23.10 -3.38 -8.35
C ALA A 304 22.01 -4.39 -7.91
N LEU A 305 21.29 -4.08 -6.82
CA LEU A 305 20.20 -4.91 -6.31
C LEU A 305 19.03 -4.97 -7.30
N GLU A 306 18.63 -3.85 -7.88
CA GLU A 306 17.60 -3.79 -8.93
C GLU A 306 17.85 -4.81 -10.04
N ARG A 307 19.10 -4.90 -10.51
CA ARG A 307 19.48 -5.85 -11.57
C ARG A 307 19.56 -7.29 -11.11
N SER A 308 19.76 -7.49 -9.81
CA SER A 308 20.05 -8.80 -9.22
C SER A 308 18.82 -9.55 -8.74
N TRP A 309 17.60 -9.02 -8.83
CA TRP A 309 16.41 -9.74 -8.36
C TRP A 309 16.24 -11.16 -8.93
N PRO A 310 16.49 -11.43 -10.23
CA PRO A 310 16.47 -12.81 -10.74
C PRO A 310 17.48 -13.71 -10.01
N VAL A 311 18.70 -13.22 -9.79
CA VAL A 311 19.74 -13.92 -9.02
C VAL A 311 19.33 -14.14 -7.56
N VAL A 312 18.75 -13.12 -6.91
CA VAL A 312 18.27 -13.21 -5.53
C VAL A 312 17.28 -14.35 -5.39
N PHE A 313 16.39 -14.56 -6.36
CA PHE A 313 15.34 -15.59 -6.30
C PHE A 313 15.64 -16.86 -7.11
N GLY A 314 16.90 -17.08 -7.49
CA GLY A 314 17.33 -18.32 -8.14
C GLY A 314 16.82 -18.52 -9.57
N CYS A 315 16.53 -17.42 -10.25
CA CYS A 315 16.18 -17.36 -11.68
C CYS A 315 17.41 -16.84 -12.45
N THR A 316 18.38 -17.72 -12.72
CA THR A 316 19.71 -17.33 -13.21
C THR A 316 19.99 -17.67 -14.67
N ASP A 317 19.09 -18.37 -15.37
CA ASP A 317 19.30 -18.80 -16.75
C ASP A 317 19.35 -17.61 -17.72
N ALA A 318 20.56 -17.27 -18.18
CA ALA A 318 20.79 -16.21 -19.16
C ALA A 318 20.16 -16.48 -20.52
N GLY A 319 19.79 -17.73 -20.84
CA GLY A 319 19.07 -18.09 -22.07
C GLY A 319 17.71 -17.42 -22.18
N VAL A 320 17.10 -17.05 -21.05
CA VAL A 320 15.82 -16.33 -21.00
C VAL A 320 15.91 -14.99 -21.73
N GLU A 321 17.04 -14.27 -21.63
CA GLU A 321 17.23 -12.96 -22.29
C GLU A 321 17.12 -13.05 -23.82
N LYS A 322 17.61 -14.12 -24.43
CA LYS A 322 17.55 -14.29 -25.90
C LYS A 322 16.13 -14.36 -26.44
N THR A 323 15.21 -14.90 -25.63
CA THR A 323 13.80 -15.09 -26.01
C THR A 323 12.93 -13.94 -25.48
N CYS A 324 13.32 -13.36 -24.35
CA CYS A 324 12.46 -12.51 -23.52
C CYS A 324 13.07 -11.15 -23.18
N GLY A 325 14.23 -10.79 -23.73
CA GLY A 325 14.97 -9.58 -23.39
C GLY A 325 14.16 -8.30 -23.58
N GLY A 326 13.29 -8.26 -24.60
CA GLY A 326 12.31 -7.19 -24.79
C GLY A 326 10.91 -7.57 -24.30
N GLU A 327 9.95 -7.56 -25.21
CA GLU A 327 8.51 -7.75 -24.95
C GLU A 327 8.09 -9.22 -24.92
N GLY A 328 9.03 -10.16 -24.73
CA GLY A 328 8.73 -11.58 -24.81
C GLY A 328 7.71 -12.02 -23.77
N VAL A 329 6.70 -12.77 -24.24
CA VAL A 329 5.57 -13.31 -23.45
C VAL A 329 5.41 -14.82 -23.66
N THR A 330 6.53 -15.54 -23.75
CA THR A 330 6.50 -17.01 -23.82
C THR A 330 6.61 -17.61 -22.42
N GLU A 331 6.21 -18.87 -22.25
CA GLU A 331 6.38 -19.60 -20.98
C GLU A 331 7.84 -19.68 -20.51
N LEU A 332 8.82 -19.46 -21.41
CA LEU A 332 10.25 -19.38 -21.08
C LEU A 332 10.64 -18.05 -20.40
N CYS A 333 9.74 -17.06 -20.36
CA CYS A 333 10.00 -15.73 -19.81
C CYS A 333 9.73 -15.63 -18.30
N GLN A 334 9.60 -16.77 -17.61
CA GLN A 334 9.44 -16.86 -16.17
C GLN A 334 10.21 -18.06 -15.62
N CYS A 335 10.56 -17.99 -14.34
CA CYS A 335 11.07 -19.14 -13.61
C CYS A 335 9.95 -19.74 -12.79
N LEU A 336 9.64 -21.02 -13.02
CA LEU A 336 8.60 -21.74 -12.28
C LEU A 336 9.15 -22.37 -10.99
N ASP A 337 8.30 -22.55 -10.00
CA ASP A 337 8.58 -23.38 -8.83
C ASP A 337 8.41 -24.86 -9.21
N ALA A 338 9.49 -25.64 -9.08
CA ALA A 338 9.51 -27.07 -9.39
C ALA A 338 9.02 -27.94 -8.23
#